data_AF-A0A7X7BFL5-F1
#
_entry.id   AF-A0A7X7BFL5-F1
#
_cell.length_a   1.000
_cell.length_b   1.000
_cell.length_c   1.000
_cell.angle_alpha   90.00
_cell.angle_beta   90.00
_cell.angle_gamma   90.00
#
_symmetry.space_group_name_H-M   'P 1'
#
loop_
_entity.id
_entity.type
_entity.pdbx_description
1 polymer ?
#
loop_
_entity_poly.entity_id
_entity_poly.type
_entity_poly.pdbx_seq_one_letter_code
_entity_poly.pdbx_strand_id
1 'polypeptide(L)'
;MGDSLITVIAIFLAAILMFVFPLMSMAERTDDVSQLAIQTATAEFVDKVRTTGKLTLDDYDKFLSTLSSSGNSFDVDIEIQLLDENPGVKTTQTEMTKIGENLYYNLYTSQVNEKLNKNGKITLKEGDRVSVTAKNTNQTISQILKNFFYQLAGNDTYQIAAQHAGIVTVNGTK
;
A
#
# COMPACT_ATOMS: atom_id res chain seq x y z
N MET A 1 -21.20 51.64 15.29
CA MET A 1 -21.66 50.30 15.71
C MET A 1 -21.28 49.18 14.71
N GLY A 2 -21.17 49.44 13.39
CA GLY A 2 -20.63 48.45 12.45
C GLY A 2 -19.12 48.18 12.57
N ASP A 3 -18.34 49.21 12.93
CA ASP A 3 -16.87 49.15 13.00
C ASP A 3 -16.35 48.23 14.14
N SER A 4 -17.01 48.26 15.31
CA SER A 4 -16.70 47.36 16.41
C SER A 4 -17.00 45.89 16.07
N LEU A 5 -18.03 45.63 15.26
CA LEU A 5 -18.43 44.27 14.87
C LEU A 5 -17.45 43.67 13.85
N ILE A 6 -16.98 44.48 12.90
CA ILE A 6 -15.92 44.10 11.95
C ILE A 6 -14.62 43.80 12.71
N THR A 7 -14.25 44.64 13.68
CA THR A 7 -13.05 44.45 14.50
C THR A 7 -13.10 43.14 15.30
N VAL A 8 -14.25 42.85 15.92
CA VAL A 8 -14.45 41.58 16.65
C VAL A 8 -14.34 40.38 15.72
N ILE A 9 -14.98 40.43 14.55
CA ILE A 9 -14.89 39.35 13.54
C ILE A 9 -13.45 39.16 13.07
N ALA A 10 -12.71 40.25 12.82
CA ALA A 10 -11.32 40.20 12.38
C ALA A 10 -10.39 39.53 13.41
N ILE A 11 -10.59 39.82 14.71
CA ILE A 11 -9.82 39.19 15.80
C ILE A 11 -10.14 37.70 15.87
N PHE A 12 -11.43 37.32 15.80
CA PHE A 12 -11.83 35.92 15.79
C PHE A 12 -11.23 35.15 14.60
N LEU A 13 -11.26 35.76 13.42
CA LEU A 13 -10.71 35.16 12.20
C LEU A 13 -9.18 35.01 12.29
N ALA A 14 -8.47 36.02 12.83
CA ALA A 14 -7.04 35.94 13.09
C ALA A 14 -6.69 34.84 14.10
N ALA A 15 -7.47 34.71 15.18
CA ALA A 15 -7.29 33.66 16.17
C ALA A 15 -7.47 32.26 15.56
N ILE A 16 -8.51 32.05 14.74
CA ILE A 16 -8.73 30.78 14.03
C ILE A 16 -7.54 30.47 13.10
N LEU A 17 -7.08 31.43 12.31
CA LEU A 17 -5.95 31.24 11.41
C LEU A 17 -4.67 30.84 12.16
N MET A 18 -4.42 31.41 13.34
CA MET A 18 -3.28 31.03 14.19
C MET A 18 -3.31 29.57 14.66
N PHE A 19 -4.49 28.93 14.76
CA PHE A 19 -4.60 27.51 15.10
C PHE A 19 -4.60 26.59 13.88
N VAL A 20 -5.14 27.05 12.75
CA VAL A 20 -5.24 26.25 11.52
C VAL A 20 -3.87 25.96 10.91
N PHE A 21 -2.95 26.93 10.90
CA PHE A 21 -1.61 26.72 10.33
C PHE A 21 -0.77 25.67 11.10
N PRO A 22 -0.64 25.75 12.44
CA PRO A 22 0.00 24.70 13.22
C PRO A 22 -0.67 23.33 13.05
N LEU A 23 -2.00 23.29 13.02
CA LEU A 23 -2.76 22.06 12.81
C LEU A 23 -2.45 21.44 11.44
N MET A 24 -2.38 22.25 10.39
CA MET A 24 -2.04 21.79 9.04
C MET A 24 -0.63 21.21 8.99
N SER A 25 0.36 21.90 9.56
CA SER A 25 1.75 21.41 9.58
C SER A 25 1.90 20.11 10.39
N MET A 26 1.19 19.98 11.52
CA MET A 26 1.20 18.75 12.31
C MET A 26 0.50 17.59 11.59
N ALA A 27 -0.61 17.87 10.91
CA ALA A 27 -1.32 16.87 10.11
C ALA A 27 -0.42 16.35 8.98
N GLU A 28 0.22 17.25 8.21
CA GLU A 28 1.14 16.86 7.13
C GLU A 28 2.26 15.97 7.65
N ARG A 29 2.87 16.33 8.77
CA ARG A 29 3.91 15.51 9.39
C ARG A 29 3.39 14.14 9.82
N THR A 30 2.15 14.06 10.29
CA THR A 30 1.52 12.79 10.66
C THR A 30 1.30 11.90 9.43
N ASP A 31 0.88 12.50 8.30
CA ASP A 31 0.75 11.79 7.03
C ASP A 31 2.09 11.33 6.48
N ASP A 32 3.14 12.16 6.56
CA ASP A 32 4.49 11.79 6.11
C ASP A 32 5.05 10.61 6.93
N VAL A 33 4.86 10.64 8.25
CA VAL A 33 5.28 9.53 9.13
C VAL A 33 4.51 8.26 8.79
N SER A 34 3.19 8.38 8.56
CA SER A 34 2.35 7.24 8.18
C SER A 34 2.80 6.66 6.83
N GLN A 35 3.00 7.52 5.83
CA GLN A 35 3.48 7.17 4.50
C GLN A 35 4.82 6.42 4.56
N LEU A 36 5.78 6.92 5.33
CA LEU A 36 7.08 6.27 5.49
C LEU A 36 6.96 4.91 6.20
N ALA A 37 6.12 4.82 7.24
CA ALA A 37 5.91 3.57 7.97
C ALA A 37 5.32 2.48 7.06
N ILE A 38 4.37 2.84 6.19
CA ILE A 38 3.71 1.91 5.26
C ILE A 38 4.65 1.50 4.13
N GLN A 39 5.45 2.44 3.61
CA GLN A 39 6.49 2.13 2.63
C GLN A 39 7.51 1.15 3.21
N THR A 40 7.94 1.40 4.45
CA THR A 40 8.89 0.53 5.15
C THR A 40 8.29 -0.85 5.40
N ALA A 41 7.07 -0.92 5.95
CA ALA A 41 6.39 -2.18 6.23
C ALA A 41 6.13 -3.01 4.96
N THR A 42 5.72 -2.35 3.86
CA THR A 42 5.49 -3.01 2.56
C THR A 42 6.81 -3.54 1.99
N ALA A 43 7.88 -2.75 2.05
CA ALA A 43 9.19 -3.15 1.60
C ALA A 43 9.73 -4.34 2.41
N GLU A 44 9.71 -4.25 3.74
CA GLU A 44 10.15 -5.32 4.63
C GLU A 44 9.35 -6.62 4.42
N PHE A 45 8.04 -6.53 4.24
CA PHE A 45 7.19 -7.68 3.96
C PHE A 45 7.59 -8.38 2.66
N VAL A 46 7.68 -7.63 1.56
CA VAL A 46 8.05 -8.17 0.25
C VAL A 46 9.49 -8.67 0.24
N ASP A 47 10.43 -7.95 0.86
CA ASP A 47 11.84 -8.38 0.94
C ASP A 47 11.98 -9.65 1.79
N LYS A 48 11.19 -9.80 2.85
CA LYS A 48 11.15 -11.05 3.62
C LYS A 48 10.61 -12.21 2.78
N VAL A 49 9.53 -12.02 2.04
CA VAL A 49 8.99 -13.05 1.14
C VAL A 49 10.02 -13.42 0.06
N ARG A 50 10.70 -12.41 -0.50
CA ARG A 50 11.73 -12.55 -1.53
C ARG A 50 12.95 -13.34 -1.06
N THR A 51 13.45 -13.01 0.12
CA THR A 51 14.70 -13.58 0.67
C THR A 51 14.49 -14.92 1.35
N THR A 52 13.26 -15.25 1.77
CA THR A 52 12.93 -16.54 2.39
C THR A 52 12.24 -17.51 1.43
N GLY A 53 11.74 -17.02 0.29
CA GLY A 53 10.95 -17.80 -0.64
C GLY A 53 9.63 -18.30 -0.04
N LYS A 54 9.14 -17.69 1.04
CA LYS A 54 7.89 -18.10 1.68
C LYS A 54 7.10 -16.90 2.20
N LEU A 55 5.80 -16.97 2.02
CA LEU A 55 4.83 -16.04 2.61
C LEU A 55 4.09 -16.80 3.70
N THR A 56 4.19 -16.35 4.95
CA THR A 56 3.55 -16.98 6.10
C THR A 56 2.36 -16.17 6.59
N LEU A 57 1.39 -16.82 7.23
CA LEU A 57 0.24 -16.14 7.80
C LEU A 57 0.67 -15.13 8.88
N ASP A 58 1.59 -15.52 9.76
CA ASP A 58 2.13 -14.65 10.81
C ASP A 58 2.76 -13.37 10.25
N ASP A 59 3.51 -13.47 9.14
CA ASP A 59 4.13 -12.32 8.49
C ASP A 59 3.09 -11.39 7.85
N TYR A 60 2.05 -11.98 7.26
CA TYR A 60 0.95 -11.23 6.68
C TYR A 60 0.11 -10.52 7.75
N ASP A 61 -0.21 -11.21 8.86
CA ASP A 61 -0.95 -10.62 9.98
C ASP A 61 -0.14 -9.51 10.66
N LYS A 62 1.17 -9.70 10.82
CA LYS A 62 2.08 -8.65 11.33
C LYS A 62 2.11 -7.44 10.40
N PHE A 63 2.13 -7.66 9.08
CA PHE A 63 2.07 -6.59 8.08
C PHE A 63 0.75 -5.81 8.19
N LEU A 64 -0.39 -6.49 8.23
CA LEU A 64 -1.71 -5.86 8.42
C LEU A 64 -1.83 -5.11 9.75
N SER A 65 -1.28 -5.66 10.84
CA SER A 65 -1.24 -5.00 12.14
C SER A 65 -0.41 -3.72 12.10
N THR A 66 0.74 -3.74 11.40
CA THR A 66 1.61 -2.57 11.24
C THR A 66 0.92 -1.48 10.44
N LEU A 67 0.23 -1.83 9.34
CA LEU A 67 -0.60 -0.90 8.57
C LEU A 67 -1.69 -0.26 9.44
N SER A 68 -2.43 -1.07 10.19
CA SER A 68 -3.52 -0.61 11.07
C SER A 68 -3.02 0.28 12.22
N SER A 69 -1.77 0.09 12.66
CA SER A 69 -1.16 0.91 13.73
C SER A 69 -0.91 2.36 13.34
N SER A 70 -0.90 2.68 12.04
CA SER A 70 -0.76 4.06 11.55
C SER A 70 -2.02 4.92 11.75
N GLY A 71 -3.12 4.34 12.28
CA GLY A 71 -4.38 5.04 12.54
C GLY A 71 -5.23 5.28 11.28
N ASN A 72 -4.82 4.72 10.15
CA ASN A 72 -5.52 4.78 8.88
C ASN A 72 -5.96 3.37 8.44
N SER A 73 -7.00 3.32 7.60
CA SER A 73 -7.49 2.11 6.98
C SER A 73 -6.82 1.92 5.62
N PHE A 74 -6.38 0.69 5.33
CA PHE A 74 -5.71 0.35 4.09
C PHE A 74 -6.40 -0.80 3.37
N ASP A 75 -6.43 -0.71 2.05
CA ASP A 75 -6.67 -1.82 1.15
C ASP A 75 -5.32 -2.38 0.69
N VAL A 76 -5.17 -3.70 0.71
CA VAL A 76 -3.91 -4.39 0.42
C VAL A 76 -4.11 -5.33 -0.75
N ASP A 77 -3.43 -5.02 -1.85
CA ASP A 77 -3.37 -5.82 -3.06
C ASP A 77 -2.06 -6.61 -3.09
N ILE A 78 -2.15 -7.94 -3.14
CA ILE A 78 -1.01 -8.85 -3.32
C ILE A 78 -1.15 -9.55 -4.66
N GLU A 79 -0.08 -9.50 -5.46
CA GLU A 79 0.07 -10.26 -6.69
C GLU A 79 1.34 -11.12 -6.59
N ILE A 80 1.20 -12.43 -6.83
CA ILE A 80 2.31 -13.36 -6.93
C ILE A 80 2.30 -13.98 -8.32
N GLN A 81 3.37 -13.80 -9.08
CA GLN A 81 3.53 -14.39 -10.41
C GLN A 81 4.48 -15.59 -10.28
N LEU A 82 3.93 -16.80 -10.39
CA LEU A 82 4.68 -18.05 -10.29
C LEU A 82 5.26 -18.46 -11.64
N LEU A 83 6.55 -18.76 -11.70
CA LEU A 83 7.23 -19.21 -12.92
C LEU A 83 6.79 -20.64 -13.30
N ASP A 84 6.27 -20.82 -14.52
CA ASP A 84 5.96 -22.13 -15.10
C ASP A 84 7.17 -22.70 -15.85
N GLU A 85 7.81 -23.70 -15.26
CA GLU A 85 8.97 -24.39 -15.82
C GLU A 85 8.60 -25.47 -16.86
N ASN A 86 7.31 -25.77 -17.06
CA ASN A 86 6.89 -26.86 -17.94
C ASN A 86 5.77 -26.46 -18.93
N PRO A 87 6.06 -25.56 -19.90
CA PRO A 87 5.11 -25.18 -20.95
C PRO A 87 4.71 -26.33 -21.90
N GLY A 88 5.34 -27.51 -21.80
CA GLY A 88 5.20 -28.61 -22.75
C GLY A 88 4.00 -29.54 -22.57
N VAL A 89 3.21 -29.46 -21.49
CA VAL A 89 2.18 -30.49 -21.21
C VAL A 89 0.77 -29.95 -20.97
N LYS A 90 0.56 -28.63 -20.98
CA LYS A 90 -0.79 -28.05 -20.88
C LYS A 90 -0.92 -26.81 -21.75
N THR A 91 -1.31 -27.01 -23.01
CA THR A 91 -2.62 -26.60 -23.57
C THR A 91 -2.53 -26.52 -25.10
N THR A 92 -3.35 -27.32 -25.75
CA THR A 92 -3.95 -27.01 -27.04
C THR A 92 -4.49 -25.58 -27.05
N GLN A 93 -3.74 -24.63 -27.62
CA GLN A 93 -4.21 -23.59 -28.55
C GLN A 93 -3.15 -22.49 -28.78
N THR A 94 -2.74 -22.43 -30.05
CA THR A 94 -2.37 -21.24 -30.83
C THR A 94 -1.11 -20.45 -30.43
N GLU A 95 -0.15 -20.46 -31.36
CA GLU A 95 1.06 -19.60 -31.48
C GLU A 95 2.34 -20.03 -30.73
N MET A 96 2.77 -21.25 -31.03
CA MET A 96 4.16 -21.70 -30.87
C MET A 96 5.10 -20.92 -31.82
N THR A 97 5.52 -19.71 -31.46
CA THR A 97 6.66 -19.04 -32.11
C THR A 97 7.52 -18.22 -31.13
N LYS A 98 8.08 -18.86 -30.09
CA LYS A 98 9.38 -18.48 -29.47
C LYS A 98 9.77 -19.48 -28.38
N ILE A 99 10.89 -20.17 -28.58
CA ILE A 99 11.55 -20.98 -27.55
C ILE A 99 12.20 -20.00 -26.56
N GLY A 100 11.76 -20.01 -25.30
CA GLY A 100 12.37 -19.21 -24.22
C GLY A 100 11.43 -18.25 -23.45
N GLU A 101 10.11 -18.34 -23.63
CA GLU A 101 9.18 -17.54 -22.84
C GLU A 101 8.87 -18.22 -21.49
N ASN A 102 9.33 -17.60 -20.41
CA ASN A 102 8.92 -17.92 -19.05
C ASN A 102 7.43 -17.57 -18.88
N LEU A 103 6.54 -18.55 -18.91
CA LEU A 103 5.13 -18.34 -18.59
C LEU A 103 4.98 -18.09 -17.09
N TYR A 104 4.18 -17.10 -16.71
CA TYR A 104 3.87 -16.84 -15.31
C TYR A 104 2.39 -17.08 -15.04
N TYR A 105 2.07 -17.73 -13.92
CA TYR A 105 0.71 -17.85 -13.39
C TYR A 105 0.50 -16.87 -12.24
N ASN A 106 -0.48 -15.98 -12.38
CA ASN A 106 -0.76 -14.94 -11.39
C ASN A 106 -1.71 -15.45 -10.30
N LEU A 107 -1.34 -15.20 -9.04
CA LEU A 107 -2.17 -15.36 -7.86
C LEU A 107 -2.48 -13.97 -7.28
N TYR A 108 -3.76 -13.68 -7.11
CA TYR A 108 -4.24 -12.42 -6.53
C TYR A 108 -4.58 -12.58 -5.04
N THR A 109 -4.77 -11.46 -4.33
CA THR A 109 -5.02 -11.37 -2.87
C THR A 109 -6.01 -12.43 -2.36
N SER A 110 -7.14 -12.64 -3.04
CA SER A 110 -8.15 -13.62 -2.61
C SER A 110 -7.61 -15.04 -2.57
N GLN A 111 -6.85 -15.44 -3.59
CA GLN A 111 -6.24 -16.76 -3.70
C GLN A 111 -5.05 -16.92 -2.75
N VAL A 112 -4.30 -15.83 -2.53
CA VAL A 112 -3.22 -15.78 -1.54
C VAL A 112 -3.80 -15.99 -0.13
N ASN A 113 -4.84 -15.25 0.23
CA ASN A 113 -5.49 -15.36 1.54
C ASN A 113 -6.12 -16.73 1.75
N GLU A 114 -6.76 -17.31 0.72
CA GLU A 114 -7.32 -18.65 0.83
C GLU A 114 -6.23 -19.70 1.10
N LYS A 115 -5.10 -19.62 0.38
CA LYS A 115 -3.97 -20.54 0.57
C LYS A 115 -3.29 -20.34 1.93
N LEU A 116 -3.15 -19.10 2.40
CA LEU A 116 -2.61 -18.79 3.72
C LEU A 116 -3.50 -19.33 4.84
N ASN A 117 -4.81 -19.12 4.75
CA ASN A 117 -5.75 -19.63 5.75
C ASN A 117 -5.82 -21.16 5.79
N LYS A 118 -5.68 -21.83 4.63
CA LYS A 118 -5.69 -23.29 4.55
C LYS A 118 -4.39 -23.95 5.01
N ASN A 119 -3.24 -23.40 4.61
CA ASN A 119 -1.95 -24.06 4.75
C ASN A 119 -1.00 -23.36 5.75
N GLY A 120 -1.35 -22.17 6.25
CA GLY A 120 -0.51 -21.32 7.10
C GLY A 120 0.68 -20.67 6.38
N LYS A 121 1.01 -21.12 5.16
CA LYS A 121 2.12 -20.60 4.35
C LYS A 121 1.97 -20.91 2.86
N ILE A 122 2.62 -20.09 2.05
CA ILE A 122 2.81 -20.26 0.61
C ILE A 122 4.31 -20.31 0.35
N THR A 123 4.79 -21.40 -0.24
CA THR A 123 6.19 -21.52 -0.68
C THR A 123 6.31 -21.06 -2.13
N LEU A 124 7.30 -20.21 -2.40
CA LEU A 124 7.66 -19.66 -3.69
C LEU A 124 9.00 -20.23 -4.13
N LYS A 125 9.20 -20.30 -5.44
CA LYS A 125 10.46 -20.71 -6.06
C LYS A 125 11.28 -19.49 -6.43
N GLU A 126 12.58 -19.71 -6.60
CA GLU A 126 13.46 -18.72 -7.20
C GLU A 126 12.96 -18.37 -8.62
N GLY A 127 12.85 -17.08 -8.91
CA GLY A 127 12.29 -16.57 -10.17
C GLY A 127 10.83 -16.14 -10.10
N ASP A 128 10.08 -16.52 -9.05
CA ASP A 128 8.72 -16.01 -8.82
C ASP A 128 8.76 -14.50 -8.50
N ARG A 129 7.72 -13.76 -8.89
CA ARG A 129 7.59 -12.33 -8.62
C ARG A 129 6.53 -12.08 -7.57
N VAL A 130 6.79 -11.16 -6.66
CA VAL A 130 5.83 -10.71 -5.65
C VAL A 130 5.71 -9.21 -5.74
N SER A 131 4.48 -8.73 -5.80
CA SER A 131 4.12 -7.30 -5.80
C SER A 131 3.05 -7.08 -4.73
N VAL A 132 3.26 -6.06 -3.90
CA VAL A 132 2.33 -5.67 -2.85
C VAL A 132 2.08 -4.19 -2.96
N THR A 133 0.79 -3.83 -2.96
CA THR A 133 0.34 -2.44 -2.96
C THR A 133 -0.59 -2.23 -1.77
N ALA A 134 -0.30 -1.24 -0.94
CA ALA A 134 -1.16 -0.82 0.17
C ALA A 134 -1.65 0.59 -0.10
N LYS A 135 -2.97 0.80 -0.13
CA LYS A 135 -3.61 2.10 -0.39
C LYS A 135 -4.55 2.47 0.73
N ASN A 136 -4.43 3.69 1.21
CA ASN A 136 -5.34 4.25 2.19
C ASN A 136 -6.76 4.40 1.63
N THR A 137 -7.77 4.01 2.42
CA THR A 137 -9.19 4.11 2.04
C THR A 137 -9.93 5.27 2.71
N ASN A 138 -9.38 5.85 3.77
CA ASN A 138 -9.98 6.95 4.53
C ASN A 138 -9.29 8.29 4.24
N GLN A 139 -10.02 9.41 4.24
CA GLN A 139 -9.36 10.71 4.11
C GLN A 139 -8.59 11.07 5.40
N THR A 140 -7.35 11.54 5.26
CA THR A 140 -6.55 12.02 6.39
C THR A 140 -6.93 13.45 6.77
N ILE A 141 -6.55 13.89 7.98
CA ILE A 141 -6.80 15.28 8.41
C ILE A 141 -6.10 16.28 7.48
N SER A 142 -4.89 15.99 7.01
CA SER A 142 -4.19 16.88 6.07
C SER A 142 -4.91 16.93 4.74
N GLN A 143 -5.44 15.80 4.24
CA GLN A 143 -6.27 15.79 3.04
C GLN A 143 -7.54 16.62 3.22
N ILE A 144 -8.22 16.53 4.36
CA ILE A 144 -9.41 17.34 4.64
C ILE A 144 -9.06 18.85 4.66
N LEU A 145 -8.00 19.23 5.38
CA LEU A 145 -7.55 20.63 5.48
C LEU A 145 -7.06 21.17 4.13
N LYS A 146 -6.30 20.36 3.38
CA LYS A 146 -5.84 20.69 2.03
C LYS A 146 -6.99 20.77 1.06
N ASN A 147 -7.93 19.84 1.08
CA ASN A 147 -9.12 19.90 0.23
C ASN A 147 -9.97 21.13 0.57
N PHE A 148 -10.11 21.51 1.85
CA PHE A 148 -10.79 22.76 2.21
C PHE A 148 -10.06 23.99 1.64
N PHE A 149 -8.72 24.02 1.70
CA PHE A 149 -7.93 25.14 1.19
C PHE A 149 -7.79 25.15 -0.34
N TYR A 150 -7.72 23.97 -0.97
CA TYR A 150 -7.52 23.77 -2.40
C TYR A 150 -8.82 23.63 -3.18
N GLN A 151 -9.98 23.30 -2.59
CA GLN A 151 -11.28 23.51 -3.26
C GLN A 151 -11.52 24.99 -3.57
N LEU A 152 -10.88 25.90 -2.82
CA LEU A 152 -10.82 27.32 -3.15
C LEU A 152 -9.84 27.63 -4.31
N ALA A 153 -8.92 26.73 -4.65
CA ALA A 153 -7.83 26.94 -5.61
C ALA A 153 -7.76 25.94 -6.80
N GLY A 154 -8.62 24.91 -6.85
CA GLY A 154 -8.89 24.06 -8.01
C GLY A 154 -8.03 22.81 -8.26
N ASN A 155 -7.41 22.16 -7.25
CA ASN A 155 -6.65 20.92 -7.50
C ASN A 155 -6.79 19.87 -6.39
N ASP A 156 -7.01 18.61 -6.77
CA ASP A 156 -7.31 17.50 -5.86
C ASP A 156 -6.12 16.55 -5.62
N THR A 157 -6.19 15.91 -4.45
CA THR A 157 -5.62 14.62 -4.04
C THR A 157 -4.20 14.56 -3.49
N TYR A 158 -4.13 13.98 -2.29
CA TYR A 158 -3.07 13.05 -1.91
C TYR A 158 -3.75 11.84 -1.29
N GLN A 159 -3.28 10.63 -1.60
CA GLN A 159 -3.67 9.37 -0.94
C GLN A 159 -2.39 8.76 -0.39
N ILE A 160 -2.43 8.23 0.84
CA ILE A 160 -1.29 7.51 1.40
C ILE A 160 -1.21 6.14 0.70
N ALA A 161 -0.09 5.86 0.02
CA ALA A 161 0.05 4.62 -0.76
C ALA A 161 1.50 4.12 -0.77
N ALA A 162 1.67 2.81 -0.60
CA ALA A 162 2.95 2.13 -0.76
C ALA A 162 2.84 1.03 -1.80
N GLN A 163 3.87 0.86 -2.60
CA GLN A 163 4.00 -0.25 -3.53
C GLN A 163 5.44 -0.75 -3.49
N HIS A 164 5.62 -2.06 -3.34
CA HIS A 164 6.93 -2.69 -3.48
C HIS A 164 6.80 -4.00 -4.24
N ALA A 165 7.77 -4.31 -5.08
CA ALA A 165 7.81 -5.53 -5.85
C ALA A 165 9.23 -6.09 -5.92
N GLY A 166 9.34 -7.42 -6.00
CA GLY A 166 10.63 -8.10 -6.04
C GLY A 166 10.55 -9.51 -6.64
N ILE A 167 11.69 -9.98 -7.15
CA ILE A 167 11.88 -11.36 -7.65
C ILE A 167 12.46 -12.20 -6.53
N VAL A 168 11.80 -13.30 -6.19
CA VAL A 168 12.23 -14.28 -5.19
C VAL A 168 13.60 -14.84 -5.59
N THR A 169 14.56 -14.76 -4.67
CA THR A 169 15.97 -15.12 -4.92
C THR A 169 16.35 -16.48 -4.35
N VAL A 170 15.45 -17.14 -3.62
CA VAL A 170 15.72 -18.45 -3.01
C VAL A 170 14.49 -19.35 -3.13
N ASN A 171 14.71 -20.65 -3.23
CA ASN A 171 13.63 -21.63 -3.15
C ASN A 171 13.13 -21.75 -1.71
N GLY A 172 11.84 -21.50 -1.49
CA GLY A 172 11.19 -21.67 -0.20
C GLY A 172 11.20 -23.13 0.24
N THR A 173 11.64 -23.38 1.47
CA THR A 173 11.58 -24.72 2.08
C THR A 173 10.17 -25.03 2.57
N LYS A 174 9.75 -26.29 2.40
CA LYS A 174 8.42 -26.80 2.80
C LYS A 174 8.15 -26.80 4.29
#